data_AF-A0A951MT25-F1
#
_entry.id   AF-A0A951MT25-F1
#
_cell.length_a   1.000
_cell.length_b   1.000
_cell.length_c   1.000
_cell.angle_alpha   90.00
_cell.angle_beta   90.00
_cell.angle_gamma   90.00
#
_symmetry.space_group_name_H-M   'P 1'
#
loop_
_entity.id
_entity.type
_entity.pdbx_description
1 polymer ?
#
loop_
_entity_poly.entity_id
_entity_poly.type
_entity_poly.pdbx_seq_one_letter_code
_entity_poly.pdbx_strand_id
1 'polypeptide(L)'
;MSSRIDVELTSERPDGTWTWRAAGARQPKGVLDGALLPEKTKVGDVIRAEADFDVDGITVTAVLPPRSTRREPQRIEILGPPPEERRPAGRPDEARHPKGRGPERSRPPRPADGDRRRPGRDGERRRRPDQRPSRRDTATQAPSAPARPKPKKLRPGRAHRDAVLAELPPEQHPIAVQVLRGGIPAVRTALEEQNAKARKEGLPEAPNNAVLAIAERLLPRLRVAEWLDRAEAALADADDLALRDLRSVVVSADDVARDPSTREAAARLREILERRTAAEHQEWLTDLSGSLESGRVVRALRLSSRPPQPGDHLPPEVTTRLAEAAGAAMTADAGPERWATVLDAVAYSAVRRNVTPAGAPPEPGEELLALVRKHAGRVPGIAQLFG
;
A
#
# COMPACT_ATOMS: atom_id res chain seq x y z
N MET A 1 -1.30 -16.89 4.84
CA MET A 1 -0.29 -15.79 4.85
C MET A 1 -0.04 -15.52 6.31
N SER A 2 1.08 -15.99 6.84
CA SER A 2 1.31 -15.94 8.28
C SER A 2 1.58 -14.50 8.72
N SER A 3 0.80 -14.03 9.68
CA SER A 3 0.92 -12.70 10.25
C SER A 3 1.24 -12.81 11.74
N ARG A 4 2.09 -11.90 12.22
CA ARG A 4 2.50 -11.89 13.62
C ARG A 4 1.46 -11.18 14.48
N ILE A 5 0.97 -11.87 15.49
CA ILE A 5 -0.01 -11.35 16.44
C ILE A 5 0.45 -11.58 17.87
N ASP A 6 0.03 -10.69 18.77
CA ASP A 6 0.20 -10.88 20.21
C ASP A 6 -1.09 -11.51 20.75
N VAL A 7 -0.99 -12.70 21.34
CA VAL A 7 -2.11 -13.50 21.84
C VAL A 7 -1.98 -13.72 23.34
N GLU A 8 -3.10 -13.63 24.05
CA GLU A 8 -3.21 -13.89 25.48
C GLU A 8 -3.88 -15.24 25.72
N LEU A 9 -3.28 -16.05 26.57
CA LEU A 9 -3.80 -17.36 26.95
C LEU A 9 -4.92 -17.23 27.97
N THR A 10 -6.06 -17.87 27.71
CA THR A 10 -7.31 -17.67 28.47
C THR A 10 -7.73 -18.88 29.29
N SER A 11 -7.47 -20.10 28.81
CA SER A 11 -7.65 -21.32 29.59
C SER A 11 -6.85 -22.48 28.99
N GLU A 12 -6.44 -23.40 29.85
CA GLU A 12 -5.85 -24.69 29.49
C GLU A 12 -6.93 -25.76 29.55
N ARG A 13 -7.02 -26.62 28.53
CA ARG A 13 -7.95 -27.74 28.49
C ARG A 13 -7.24 -29.06 28.79
N PRO A 14 -7.96 -30.07 29.33
CA PRO A 14 -7.37 -31.35 29.70
C PRO A 14 -6.81 -32.17 28.53
N ASP A 15 -7.14 -31.79 27.30
CA ASP A 15 -6.71 -32.41 26.04
C ASP A 15 -5.36 -31.88 25.52
N GLY A 16 -4.70 -30.99 26.26
CA GLY A 16 -3.43 -30.39 25.88
C GLY A 16 -3.57 -29.16 24.98
N THR A 17 -4.80 -28.72 24.67
CA THR A 17 -5.05 -27.50 23.90
C THR A 17 -5.29 -26.29 24.80
N TRP A 18 -4.98 -25.10 24.29
CA TRP A 18 -5.12 -23.83 25.00
C TRP A 18 -6.05 -22.90 24.24
N THR A 19 -6.96 -22.22 24.93
CA THR A 19 -7.74 -21.15 24.32
C THR A 19 -6.99 -19.83 24.41
N TRP A 20 -7.05 -19.04 23.36
CA TRP A 20 -6.39 -17.75 23.31
C TRP A 20 -7.32 -16.65 22.80
N ARG A 21 -6.98 -15.41 23.15
CA ARG A 21 -7.61 -14.18 22.62
C ARG A 21 -6.51 -13.26 22.09
N ALA A 22 -6.83 -12.39 21.14
CA ALA A 22 -5.86 -11.33 20.80
C ALA A 22 -5.64 -10.45 22.03
N ALA A 23 -4.40 -10.03 22.29
CA ALA A 23 -4.06 -9.21 23.45
C ALA A 23 -4.97 -7.96 23.51
N GLY A 24 -5.72 -7.81 24.61
CA GLY A 24 -6.69 -6.71 24.79
C GLY A 24 -8.11 -6.94 24.23
N ALA A 25 -8.39 -8.07 23.56
CA ALA A 25 -9.72 -8.40 23.05
C ALA A 25 -10.60 -9.08 24.11
N ARG A 26 -11.91 -8.78 24.17
CA ARG A 26 -12.82 -9.29 25.21
C ARG A 26 -13.32 -10.73 25.01
N GLN A 27 -13.20 -11.29 23.81
CA GLN A 27 -13.70 -12.64 23.49
C GLN A 27 -12.56 -13.55 23.01
N PRO A 28 -12.58 -14.84 23.38
CA PRO A 28 -11.62 -15.83 22.88
C PRO A 28 -11.75 -15.96 21.37
N LYS A 29 -10.60 -15.99 20.67
CA LYS A 29 -10.52 -15.98 19.21
C LYS A 29 -10.19 -17.34 18.61
N GLY A 30 -9.62 -18.26 19.39
CA GLY A 30 -9.25 -19.57 18.87
C GLY A 30 -8.65 -20.51 19.90
N VAL A 31 -8.23 -21.67 19.39
CA VAL A 31 -7.54 -22.73 20.12
C VAL A 31 -6.14 -22.87 19.55
N LEU A 32 -5.14 -23.15 20.39
CA LEU A 32 -3.76 -23.44 19.99
C LEU A 32 -3.29 -24.73 20.66
N ASP A 33 -2.31 -25.39 20.05
CA ASP A 33 -1.68 -26.59 20.59
C ASP A 33 -0.68 -26.21 21.69
N GLY A 34 -0.81 -26.81 22.88
CA GLY A 34 0.07 -26.58 24.02
C GLY A 34 1.53 -26.99 23.76
N ALA A 35 1.78 -27.88 22.79
CA ALA A 35 3.14 -28.26 22.40
C ALA A 35 3.96 -27.10 21.80
N LEU A 36 3.29 -26.04 21.32
CA LEU A 36 3.94 -24.84 20.80
C LEU A 36 4.30 -23.83 21.91
N LEU A 37 3.84 -24.04 23.15
CA LEU A 37 4.07 -23.12 24.26
C LEU A 37 5.41 -23.38 24.97
N PRO A 38 6.09 -22.33 25.46
CA PRO A 38 7.23 -22.48 26.35
C PRO A 38 6.87 -23.22 27.66
N GLU A 39 7.79 -24.02 28.22
CA GLU A 39 7.57 -24.87 29.41
C GLU A 39 7.09 -24.12 30.69
N LYS A 40 7.17 -22.79 30.74
CA LYS A 40 6.83 -21.96 31.92
C LYS A 40 5.65 -21.02 31.69
N THR A 41 4.76 -21.36 30.76
CA THR A 41 3.64 -20.51 30.37
C THR A 41 2.41 -20.71 31.26
N LYS A 42 1.72 -19.62 31.60
CA LYS A 42 0.51 -19.63 32.45
C LYS A 42 -0.67 -18.95 31.76
N VAL A 43 -1.88 -19.23 32.23
CA VAL A 43 -3.10 -18.50 31.83
C VAL A 43 -2.93 -17.02 32.19
N GLY A 44 -3.16 -16.14 31.21
CA GLY A 44 -2.95 -14.69 31.29
C GLY A 44 -1.66 -14.19 30.63
N ASP A 45 -0.74 -15.08 30.23
CA ASP A 45 0.48 -14.67 29.52
C ASP A 45 0.16 -14.19 28.10
N VAL A 46 0.81 -13.08 27.72
CA VAL A 46 0.77 -12.53 26.36
C VAL A 46 2.01 -12.98 25.61
N ILE A 47 1.82 -13.83 24.60
CA ILE A 47 2.88 -14.39 23.77
C ILE A 47 2.73 -13.90 22.33
N ARG A 48 3.85 -13.78 21.62
CA ARG A 48 3.84 -13.42 20.21
C ARG A 48 3.83 -14.68 19.36
N ALA A 49 2.85 -14.78 18.48
CA ALA A 49 2.62 -15.95 17.66
C ALA A 49 2.57 -15.58 16.17
N GLU A 50 3.02 -16.51 15.33
CA GLU A 50 2.72 -16.49 13.90
C GLU A 50 1.40 -17.23 13.69
N ALA A 51 0.46 -16.57 13.02
CA ALA A 51 -0.87 -17.10 12.79
C ALA A 51 -1.26 -16.96 11.33
N ASP A 52 -1.85 -18.02 10.78
CA ASP A 52 -2.49 -17.99 9.47
C ASP A 52 -3.96 -17.60 9.60
N PHE A 53 -4.38 -16.72 8.70
CA PHE A 53 -5.74 -16.18 8.63
C PHE A 53 -6.40 -16.78 7.40
N ASP A 54 -7.23 -17.79 7.62
CA ASP A 54 -7.99 -18.47 6.59
C ASP A 54 -9.49 -18.19 6.75
N VAL A 55 -10.28 -18.62 5.76
CA VAL A 55 -11.74 -18.42 5.75
C VAL A 55 -12.42 -19.12 6.94
N ASP A 56 -11.81 -20.19 7.46
CA ASP A 56 -12.35 -21.02 8.55
C ASP A 56 -11.90 -20.57 9.96
N GLY A 57 -11.01 -19.58 10.08
CA GLY A 57 -10.57 -19.05 11.37
C GLY A 57 -9.09 -18.66 11.43
N ILE A 58 -8.59 -18.43 12.65
CA ILE A 58 -7.19 -18.06 12.92
C ILE A 58 -6.49 -19.25 13.56
N THR A 59 -5.48 -19.79 12.87
CA THR A 59 -4.68 -20.93 13.36
C THR A 59 -3.30 -20.43 13.74
N VAL A 60 -2.90 -20.64 14.99
CA VAL A 60 -1.55 -20.35 15.46
C VAL A 60 -0.61 -21.46 15.01
N THR A 61 0.39 -21.11 14.20
CA THR A 61 1.32 -22.07 13.59
C THR A 61 2.68 -22.12 14.31
N ALA A 62 3.10 -21.04 14.96
CA ALA A 62 4.32 -21.01 15.77
C ALA A 62 4.25 -19.94 16.87
N VAL A 63 4.92 -20.18 18.00
CA VAL A 63 5.12 -19.18 19.06
C VAL A 63 6.57 -18.72 19.03
N LEU A 64 6.77 -17.40 19.00
CA LEU A 64 8.10 -16.79 19.00
C LEU A 64 8.64 -16.69 20.44
N PRO A 65 9.96 -16.87 20.64
CA PRO A 65 10.56 -16.74 21.96
C PRO A 65 10.34 -15.34 22.54
N PRO A 66 10.16 -15.22 23.87
CA PRO A 66 9.91 -13.93 24.50
C PRO A 66 11.08 -12.98 24.25
N ARG A 67 10.78 -11.71 23.94
CA ARG A 67 11.81 -10.67 23.85
C ARG A 67 12.55 -10.63 25.18
N SER A 68 13.84 -10.98 25.18
CA SER A 68 14.70 -10.77 26.33
C SER A 68 14.66 -9.28 26.70
N THR A 69 14.46 -8.99 27.97
CA THR A 69 14.63 -7.64 28.49
C THR A 69 16.08 -7.25 28.26
N ARG A 70 16.33 -6.40 27.24
CA ARG A 70 17.66 -5.90 26.91
C ARG A 70 18.14 -5.00 28.06
N ARG A 71 18.98 -5.53 28.93
CA ARG A 71 19.76 -4.76 29.91
C ARG A 71 21.06 -4.30 29.26
N GLU A 72 20.98 -3.38 28.31
CA GLU A 72 22.14 -2.58 27.92
C GLU A 72 21.68 -1.15 27.63
N PRO A 73 22.33 -0.13 28.21
CA PRO A 73 22.00 1.26 27.92
C PRO A 73 22.31 1.56 26.46
N GLN A 74 21.33 2.13 25.75
CA GLN A 74 21.51 2.66 24.41
C GLN A 74 22.59 3.75 24.44
N ARG A 75 23.80 3.43 24.00
CA ARG A 75 24.82 4.42 23.66
C ARG A 75 24.55 4.91 22.24
N ILE A 76 24.34 6.22 22.11
CA ILE A 76 24.31 6.91 20.82
C ILE A 76 25.76 7.12 20.41
N GLU A 77 26.21 6.46 19.33
CA GLU A 77 27.43 6.86 18.64
C GLU A 77 27.13 8.11 17.81
N ILE A 78 27.60 9.26 18.29
CA ILE A 78 27.59 10.51 17.54
C ILE A 78 28.69 10.40 16.48
N LEU A 79 28.31 10.10 15.23
CA LEU A 79 29.15 10.39 14.06
C LEU A 79 29.14 11.90 13.81
N GLY A 80 30.03 12.61 14.51
CA GLY A 80 30.41 13.97 14.13
C GLY A 80 31.44 13.93 13.00
N PRO A 81 31.39 14.85 12.01
CA PRO A 81 32.51 15.04 11.09
C PRO A 81 33.77 15.49 11.86
N PRO A 82 34.98 15.13 11.38
CA PRO A 82 36.23 15.37 12.11
C PRO A 82 36.50 16.87 12.32
N PRO A 83 37.24 17.23 13.38
CA PRO A 83 37.50 18.62 13.71
C PRO A 83 38.57 19.19 12.78
N GLU A 84 38.20 20.17 11.96
CA GLU A 84 39.17 21.05 11.32
C GLU A 84 39.73 22.05 12.35
N GLU A 85 41.04 22.17 12.31
CA GLU A 85 41.86 22.94 13.23
C GLU A 85 41.55 24.43 13.18
N ARG A 86 41.51 25.03 14.37
CA ARG A 86 41.51 26.48 14.58
C ARG A 86 42.77 27.12 13.98
N ARG A 87 42.62 28.17 13.15
CA ARG A 87 43.47 29.37 13.14
C ARG A 87 42.67 30.64 12.81
N PRO A 88 43.08 31.84 13.28
CA PRO A 88 42.12 32.84 13.76
C PRO A 88 42.13 34.18 13.01
N ALA A 89 41.10 34.97 13.35
CA ALA A 89 41.04 36.44 13.38
C ALA A 89 40.83 37.23 12.06
N GLY A 90 39.80 38.09 12.10
CA GLY A 90 39.55 39.18 11.14
C GLY A 90 38.12 39.69 11.25
N ARG A 91 37.93 40.83 11.92
CA ARG A 91 36.64 41.52 12.15
C ARG A 91 36.35 42.52 10.99
N PRO A 92 35.27 43.33 11.03
CA PRO A 92 34.19 43.38 10.04
C PRO A 92 34.20 44.64 9.15
N ASP A 93 33.30 44.73 8.17
CA ASP A 93 32.56 45.95 7.73
C ASP A 93 31.65 45.56 6.55
N GLU A 94 30.33 45.66 6.64
CA GLU A 94 29.47 46.85 6.51
C GLU A 94 29.27 47.32 5.06
N ALA A 95 27.98 47.54 4.73
CA ALA A 95 27.45 48.44 3.71
C ALA A 95 27.04 47.91 2.30
N ARG A 96 25.70 47.99 2.09
CA ARG A 96 24.99 48.64 0.96
C ARG A 96 24.63 47.84 -0.33
N HIS A 97 23.30 47.66 -0.49
CA HIS A 97 22.48 47.64 -1.71
C HIS A 97 22.84 48.74 -2.76
N PRO A 98 22.20 48.88 -3.95
CA PRO A 98 21.57 47.93 -4.91
C PRO A 98 21.71 48.33 -6.42
N LYS A 99 20.94 47.65 -7.31
CA LYS A 99 20.51 48.01 -8.70
C LYS A 99 21.61 47.92 -9.78
N GLY A 100 21.39 47.48 -11.02
CA GLY A 100 20.19 47.14 -11.79
C GLY A 100 20.47 47.42 -13.29
N ARG A 101 19.68 46.80 -14.18
CA ARG A 101 19.61 47.04 -15.66
C ARG A 101 20.83 46.52 -16.45
N GLY A 102 20.70 45.92 -17.63
CA GLY A 102 19.64 45.88 -18.64
C GLY A 102 20.15 45.05 -19.83
N PRO A 103 19.48 45.06 -21.00
CA PRO A 103 19.09 43.82 -21.68
C PRO A 103 19.71 43.61 -23.08
N GLU A 104 19.34 42.46 -23.66
CA GLU A 104 18.86 42.33 -25.05
C GLU A 104 19.82 41.84 -26.17
N ARG A 105 19.41 40.68 -26.72
CA ARG A 105 19.33 40.29 -28.15
C ARG A 105 20.54 39.69 -28.90
N SER A 106 20.22 38.51 -29.43
CA SER A 106 20.38 38.08 -30.83
C SER A 106 21.73 37.54 -31.31
N ARG A 107 21.78 36.19 -31.37
CA ARG A 107 22.11 35.31 -32.54
C ARG A 107 22.51 36.03 -33.86
N PRO A 108 23.28 35.42 -34.81
CA PRO A 108 23.56 33.97 -35.03
C PRO A 108 25.03 33.73 -35.58
N PRO A 109 25.33 32.83 -36.55
CA PRO A 109 25.52 31.37 -36.48
C PRO A 109 26.93 30.85 -36.95
N ARG A 110 27.09 29.51 -36.88
CA ARG A 110 28.15 28.58 -37.41
C ARG A 110 28.74 28.92 -38.80
N PRO A 111 29.97 28.44 -39.13
CA PRO A 111 30.22 27.11 -39.79
C PRO A 111 31.45 26.37 -39.18
N ALA A 112 31.54 25.04 -39.10
CA ALA A 112 31.61 23.93 -40.09
C ALA A 112 33.00 23.76 -40.76
N ASP A 113 33.45 22.49 -40.78
CA ASP A 113 34.69 21.90 -41.33
C ASP A 113 36.01 22.30 -40.64
N GLY A 114 36.91 21.39 -40.26
CA GLY A 114 37.15 20.02 -40.69
C GLY A 114 38.63 19.93 -41.04
N ASP A 115 39.45 19.15 -40.30
CA ASP A 115 40.60 18.51 -40.94
C ASP A 115 41.16 17.33 -40.16
N ARG A 116 41.58 16.34 -40.94
CA ARG A 116 42.24 15.10 -40.59
C ARG A 116 43.76 15.36 -40.54
N ARG A 117 44.48 14.70 -39.64
CA ARG A 117 45.57 13.73 -39.94
C ARG A 117 46.39 13.36 -38.68
N ARG A 118 46.61 12.04 -38.58
CA ARG A 118 47.41 11.22 -37.63
C ARG A 118 48.94 11.47 -37.81
N PRO A 119 49.93 10.76 -37.16
CA PRO A 119 49.86 9.48 -36.41
C PRO A 119 50.84 9.23 -35.23
N GLY A 120 50.68 8.05 -34.59
CA GLY A 120 51.68 7.32 -33.79
C GLY A 120 51.38 7.31 -32.28
N ARG A 121 51.56 6.25 -31.49
CA ARG A 121 52.20 4.94 -31.68
C ARG A 121 51.99 4.11 -30.38
N ASP A 122 51.82 2.80 -30.55
CA ASP A 122 52.02 1.66 -29.61
C ASP A 122 51.18 1.47 -28.34
N GLY A 123 50.76 0.21 -28.09
CA GLY A 123 50.30 -0.22 -26.77
C GLY A 123 49.29 -1.38 -26.68
N GLU A 124 49.47 -2.45 -27.46
CA GLU A 124 49.18 -3.86 -27.13
C GLU A 124 48.32 -4.20 -25.88
N ARG A 125 47.15 -4.87 -26.07
CA ARG A 125 46.65 -5.96 -25.20
C ARG A 125 45.42 -6.69 -25.77
N ARG A 126 45.67 -7.96 -26.14
CA ARG A 126 44.89 -9.20 -25.94
C ARG A 126 43.45 -9.29 -26.47
N ARG A 127 43.31 -10.17 -27.47
CA ARG A 127 42.05 -10.76 -27.98
C ARG A 127 41.49 -11.81 -27.01
N ARG A 128 40.17 -11.78 -26.76
CA ARG A 128 39.31 -12.94 -26.50
C ARG A 128 37.99 -12.74 -27.28
N PRO A 129 37.46 -13.76 -27.98
CA PRO A 129 36.25 -13.63 -28.79
C PRO A 129 35.03 -14.13 -28.00
N ASP A 130 34.07 -13.24 -27.73
CA ASP A 130 32.70 -13.64 -27.36
C ASP A 130 31.74 -13.21 -28.47
N GLN A 131 31.45 -14.15 -29.37
CA GLN A 131 30.31 -14.08 -30.26
C GLN A 131 29.08 -14.60 -29.50
N ARG A 132 28.23 -13.68 -29.02
CA ARG A 132 26.81 -13.95 -28.80
C ARG A 132 26.01 -13.05 -29.72
N PRO A 133 25.30 -13.59 -30.73
CA PRO A 133 24.37 -12.79 -31.51
C PRO A 133 23.17 -12.47 -30.63
N SER A 134 22.99 -11.19 -30.32
CA SER A 134 21.77 -10.68 -29.70
C SER A 134 20.63 -10.86 -30.70
N ARG A 135 19.80 -11.90 -30.51
CA ARG A 135 18.49 -12.02 -31.16
C ARG A 135 17.63 -10.87 -30.69
N ARG A 136 17.66 -9.78 -31.44
CA ARG A 136 16.67 -8.72 -31.36
C ARG A 136 15.60 -9.03 -32.40
N ASP A 137 14.78 -10.03 -32.10
CA ASP A 137 13.54 -10.23 -32.82
C ASP A 137 12.63 -9.05 -32.50
N THR A 138 12.47 -8.18 -33.49
CA THR A 138 11.42 -7.17 -33.57
C THR A 138 10.08 -7.91 -33.65
N ALA A 139 9.61 -8.40 -32.50
CA ALA A 139 8.20 -8.68 -32.31
C ALA A 139 7.49 -7.32 -32.32
N THR A 140 6.72 -7.08 -33.39
CA THR A 140 5.76 -5.98 -33.51
C THR A 140 4.92 -5.94 -32.23
N GLN A 141 5.29 -5.06 -31.29
CA GLN A 141 4.47 -4.77 -30.13
C GLN A 141 3.16 -4.19 -30.68
N ALA A 142 2.08 -4.99 -30.58
CA ALA A 142 0.74 -4.47 -30.71
C ALA A 142 0.63 -3.21 -29.85
N PRO A 143 -0.01 -2.12 -30.33
CA PRO A 143 -0.04 -0.86 -29.62
C PRO A 143 -0.61 -1.09 -28.22
N SER A 144 0.26 -1.00 -27.21
CA SER A 144 -0.20 -1.00 -25.82
C SER A 144 -1.04 0.25 -25.67
N ALA A 145 -2.31 0.09 -25.30
CA ALA A 145 -3.17 1.21 -24.93
C ALA A 145 -2.38 2.18 -24.02
N PRO A 146 -2.47 3.50 -24.26
CA PRO A 146 -1.68 4.47 -23.52
C PRO A 146 -1.86 4.25 -22.02
N ALA A 147 -0.74 4.17 -21.30
CA ALA A 147 -0.75 3.95 -19.87
C ALA A 147 -1.52 5.08 -19.20
N ARG A 148 -2.62 4.74 -18.50
CA ARG A 148 -3.44 5.73 -17.81
C ARG A 148 -2.56 6.52 -16.82
N PRO A 149 -2.70 7.86 -16.76
CA PRO A 149 -1.93 8.66 -15.83
C PRO A 149 -2.19 8.18 -14.39
N LYS A 150 -1.13 8.15 -13.58
CA LYS A 150 -1.24 7.70 -12.18
C LYS A 150 -2.14 8.68 -11.43
N PRO A 151 -3.10 8.20 -10.61
CA PRO A 151 -3.99 9.08 -9.87
C PRO A 151 -3.20 9.94 -8.88
N LYS A 152 -3.68 11.17 -8.64
CA LYS A 152 -3.11 12.08 -7.65
C LYS A 152 -3.32 11.52 -6.24
N LYS A 153 -2.37 11.79 -5.35
CA LYS A 153 -2.48 11.47 -3.91
C LYS A 153 -3.09 12.64 -3.16
N LEU A 154 -3.89 12.36 -2.14
CA LEU A 154 -4.46 13.40 -1.28
C LEU A 154 -3.35 14.20 -0.58
N ARG A 155 -3.43 15.53 -0.68
CA ARG A 155 -2.54 16.47 0.02
C ARG A 155 -3.39 17.48 0.79
N PRO A 156 -3.77 17.16 2.04
CA PRO A 156 -4.60 18.05 2.84
C PRO A 156 -3.89 19.37 3.12
N GLY A 157 -4.67 20.45 3.14
CA GLY A 157 -4.22 21.75 3.64
C GLY A 157 -4.09 21.77 5.17
N ARG A 158 -3.98 22.97 5.73
CA ARG A 158 -4.00 23.20 7.19
C ARG A 158 -4.82 24.42 7.59
N ALA A 159 -5.64 24.96 6.68
CA ALA A 159 -6.34 26.22 6.89
C ALA A 159 -7.33 26.13 8.05
N HIS A 160 -8.10 25.05 8.13
CA HIS A 160 -9.10 24.85 9.18
C HIS A 160 -8.44 24.54 10.52
N ARG A 161 -7.36 23.76 10.53
CA ARG A 161 -6.59 23.48 11.76
C ARG A 161 -5.90 24.74 12.29
N ASP A 162 -5.25 25.51 11.41
CA ASP A 162 -4.60 26.77 11.79
C ASP A 162 -5.62 27.78 12.32
N ALA A 163 -6.83 27.85 11.72
CA ALA A 163 -7.92 28.68 12.22
C ALA A 163 -8.39 28.28 13.63
N VAL A 164 -8.58 26.98 13.89
CA VAL A 164 -8.92 26.50 15.23
C VAL A 164 -7.81 26.85 16.23
N LEU A 165 -6.54 26.66 15.88
CA LEU A 165 -5.42 27.00 16.76
C LEU A 165 -5.34 28.49 17.09
N ALA A 166 -5.66 29.37 16.12
CA ALA A 166 -5.64 30.81 16.31
C ALA A 166 -6.72 31.32 17.28
N GLU A 167 -7.84 30.62 17.40
CA GLU A 167 -8.92 30.96 18.33
C GLU A 167 -8.71 30.44 19.76
N LEU A 168 -7.79 29.50 19.95
CA LEU A 168 -7.59 28.88 21.26
C LEU A 168 -6.82 29.81 22.20
N PRO A 169 -7.13 29.78 23.52
CA PRO A 169 -6.30 30.42 24.52
C PRO A 169 -4.84 29.93 24.43
N PRO A 170 -3.84 30.79 24.68
CA PRO A 170 -2.42 30.43 24.57
C PRO A 170 -2.02 29.18 25.36
N GLU A 171 -2.67 28.95 26.52
CA GLU A 171 -2.44 27.79 27.39
C GLU A 171 -2.92 26.46 26.77
N GLN A 172 -3.93 26.50 25.89
CA GLN A 172 -4.52 25.32 25.26
C GLN A 172 -3.83 24.97 23.94
N HIS A 173 -3.10 25.91 23.35
CA HIS A 173 -2.44 25.72 22.05
C HIS A 173 -1.45 24.53 22.04
N PRO A 174 -0.56 24.34 23.04
CA PRO A 174 0.35 23.19 23.07
C PRO A 174 -0.39 21.85 23.12
N ILE A 175 -1.51 21.80 23.86
CA ILE A 175 -2.35 20.61 24.00
C ILE A 175 -3.00 20.29 22.65
N ALA A 176 -3.59 21.29 21.98
CA ALA A 176 -4.22 21.14 20.68
C ALA A 176 -3.24 20.65 19.59
N VAL A 177 -2.03 21.23 19.55
CA VAL A 177 -0.97 20.79 18.63
C VAL A 177 -0.60 19.33 18.87
N GLN A 178 -0.53 18.91 20.14
CA GLN A 178 -0.23 17.52 20.47
C GLN A 178 -1.38 16.57 20.12
N VAL A 179 -2.64 16.99 20.30
CA VAL A 179 -3.82 16.23 19.83
C VAL A 179 -3.78 16.06 18.31
N LEU A 180 -3.44 17.10 17.54
CA LEU A 180 -3.34 17.01 16.07
C LEU A 180 -2.22 16.08 15.59
N ARG A 181 -1.21 15.78 16.42
CA ARG A 181 -0.10 14.87 16.05
C ARG A 181 -0.47 13.40 16.19
N GLY A 182 -1.28 13.03 17.17
CA GLY A 182 -1.56 11.62 17.44
C GLY A 182 -2.70 11.36 18.42
N GLY A 183 -3.63 12.31 18.55
CA GLY A 183 -4.77 12.22 19.45
C GLY A 183 -4.40 12.24 20.93
N ILE A 184 -5.33 11.76 21.76
CA ILE A 184 -5.17 11.66 23.22
C ILE A 184 -3.96 10.81 23.63
N PRO A 185 -3.62 9.68 22.96
CA PRO A 185 -2.41 8.92 23.31
C PRO A 185 -1.13 9.74 23.22
N ALA A 186 -0.99 10.59 22.19
CA ALA A 186 0.17 11.46 22.05
C ALA A 186 0.25 12.51 23.16
N VAL A 187 -0.89 13.02 23.64
CA VAL A 187 -0.93 13.92 24.81
C VAL A 187 -0.48 13.20 26.07
N ARG A 188 -0.94 11.96 26.29
CA ARG A 188 -0.55 11.15 27.45
C ARG A 188 0.96 10.90 27.48
N THR A 189 1.53 10.45 26.37
CA THR A 189 2.99 10.21 26.26
C THR A 189 3.79 11.50 26.51
N ALA A 190 3.37 12.62 25.93
CA ALA A 190 4.05 13.90 26.14
C ALA A 190 4.00 14.37 27.61
N LEU A 191 2.87 14.17 28.29
CA LEU A 191 2.71 14.47 29.71
C LEU A 191 3.60 13.59 30.59
N GLU A 192 3.66 12.29 30.31
CA GLU A 192 4.52 11.35 31.03
C GLU A 192 6.00 11.74 30.92
N GLU A 193 6.46 12.09 29.71
CA GLU A 193 7.82 12.58 29.46
C GLU A 193 8.10 13.91 30.18
N GLN A 194 7.14 14.85 30.13
CA GLN A 194 7.26 16.15 30.79
C GLN A 194 7.35 16.00 32.31
N ASN A 195 6.47 15.21 32.92
CA ASN A 195 6.48 15.00 34.37
C ASN A 195 7.69 14.19 34.83
N ALA A 196 8.15 13.22 34.03
CA ALA A 196 9.40 12.51 34.31
C ALA A 196 10.62 13.47 34.31
N LYS A 197 10.61 14.49 33.44
CA LYS A 197 11.62 15.54 33.42
C LYS A 197 11.49 16.48 34.62
N ALA A 198 10.28 16.95 34.92
CA ALA A 198 10.02 17.82 36.07
C ALA A 198 10.47 17.18 37.39
N ARG A 199 10.19 15.88 37.58
CA ARG A 199 10.69 15.10 38.74
C ARG A 199 12.21 15.08 38.85
N LYS A 200 12.92 14.93 37.72
CA LYS A 200 14.39 14.93 37.71
C LYS A 200 14.97 16.30 38.04
N GLU A 201 14.26 17.36 37.66
CA GLU A 201 14.68 18.75 37.83
C GLU A 201 14.18 19.37 39.15
N GLY A 202 13.41 18.62 39.96
CA GLY A 202 12.82 19.13 41.21
C GLY A 202 11.72 20.17 41.00
N LEU A 203 11.16 20.24 39.79
CA LEU A 203 10.06 21.16 39.44
C LEU A 203 8.70 20.50 39.71
N PRO A 204 7.63 21.30 39.94
CA PRO A 204 6.29 20.77 40.12
C PRO A 204 5.79 20.05 38.85
N GLU A 205 5.09 18.93 39.04
CA GLU A 205 4.51 18.14 37.95
C GLU A 205 3.26 18.80 37.36
N ALA A 206 3.02 18.61 36.06
CA ALA A 206 1.81 19.06 35.41
C ALA A 206 0.60 18.19 35.82
N PRO A 207 -0.60 18.79 35.96
CA PRO A 207 -1.80 18.05 36.35
C PRO A 207 -2.36 17.21 35.18
N ASN A 208 -1.98 15.93 35.13
CA ASN A 208 -2.34 15.01 34.03
C ASN A 208 -3.84 14.97 33.72
N ASN A 209 -4.69 14.83 34.74
CA ASN A 209 -6.14 14.70 34.55
C ASN A 209 -6.75 15.96 33.94
N ALA A 210 -6.27 17.16 34.34
CA ALA A 210 -6.77 18.42 33.81
C ALA A 210 -6.37 18.61 32.34
N VAL A 211 -5.13 18.28 31.99
CA VAL A 211 -4.65 18.38 30.60
C VAL A 211 -5.36 17.39 29.69
N LEU A 212 -5.57 16.15 30.14
CA LEU A 212 -6.32 15.15 29.38
C LEU A 212 -7.78 15.55 29.18
N ALA A 213 -8.44 16.11 30.21
CA ALA A 213 -9.80 16.62 30.08
C ALA A 213 -9.91 17.77 29.05
N ILE A 214 -8.91 18.66 29.00
CA ILE A 214 -8.85 19.70 27.97
C ILE A 214 -8.67 19.07 26.58
N ALA A 215 -7.77 18.09 26.44
CA ALA A 215 -7.53 17.41 25.17
C ALA A 215 -8.79 16.70 24.65
N GLU A 216 -9.52 16.01 25.52
CA GLU A 216 -10.79 15.34 25.18
C GLU A 216 -11.86 16.33 24.74
N ARG A 217 -11.94 17.49 25.39
CA ARG A 217 -12.86 18.57 24.99
C ARG A 217 -12.51 19.18 23.62
N LEU A 218 -11.23 19.31 23.30
CA LEU A 218 -10.76 19.89 22.04
C LEU A 218 -10.85 18.92 20.86
N LEU A 219 -10.76 17.61 21.13
CA LEU A 219 -10.65 16.56 20.11
C LEU A 219 -11.76 16.61 19.04
N PRO A 220 -13.07 16.70 19.37
CA PRO A 220 -14.11 16.73 18.34
C PRO A 220 -13.95 17.89 17.36
N ARG A 221 -13.65 19.08 17.89
CA ARG A 221 -13.45 20.30 17.08
C ARG A 221 -12.23 20.18 16.16
N LEU A 222 -11.12 19.63 16.69
CA LEU A 222 -9.89 19.42 15.92
C LEU A 222 -10.08 18.35 14.82
N ARG A 223 -10.84 17.28 15.10
CA ARG A 223 -11.17 16.25 14.10
C ARG A 223 -12.00 16.81 12.94
N VAL A 224 -12.96 17.68 13.23
CA VAL A 224 -13.76 18.36 12.19
C VAL A 224 -12.85 19.23 11.32
N ALA A 225 -11.96 20.03 11.92
CA ALA A 225 -11.02 20.87 11.18
C ALA A 225 -10.07 20.06 10.30
N GLU A 226 -9.48 18.97 10.82
CA GLU A 226 -8.64 18.08 10.02
C GLU A 226 -9.42 17.45 8.85
N TRP A 227 -10.66 17.02 9.09
CA TRP A 227 -11.49 16.48 8.03
C TRP A 227 -11.84 17.53 6.98
N LEU A 228 -12.12 18.77 7.35
CA LEU A 228 -12.38 19.86 6.41
C LEU A 228 -11.17 20.15 5.52
N ASP A 229 -9.95 20.19 6.09
CA ASP A 229 -8.71 20.32 5.30
C ASP A 229 -8.54 19.18 4.28
N ARG A 230 -8.97 17.97 4.64
CA ARG A 230 -8.94 16.80 3.74
C ARG A 230 -10.06 16.86 2.70
N ALA A 231 -11.26 17.27 3.09
CA ALA A 231 -12.43 17.37 2.24
C ALA A 231 -12.24 18.43 1.17
N GLU A 232 -11.71 19.60 1.53
CA GLU A 232 -11.41 20.68 0.60
C GLU A 232 -10.35 20.26 -0.43
N ALA A 233 -9.26 19.64 0.01
CA ALA A 233 -8.25 19.09 -0.90
C ALA A 233 -8.84 17.99 -1.81
N ALA A 234 -9.73 17.15 -1.29
CA ALA A 234 -10.39 16.11 -2.08
C ALA A 234 -11.37 16.68 -3.11
N LEU A 235 -12.09 17.76 -2.78
CA LEU A 235 -12.98 18.46 -3.70
C LEU A 235 -12.19 19.19 -4.80
N ALA A 236 -11.02 19.76 -4.47
CA ALA A 236 -10.17 20.46 -5.43
C ALA A 236 -9.60 19.54 -6.52
N ASP A 237 -9.19 18.32 -6.16
CA ASP A 237 -8.64 17.32 -7.08
C ASP A 237 -9.64 16.18 -7.38
N ALA A 238 -10.94 16.43 -7.24
CA ALA A 238 -12.00 15.40 -7.22
C ALA A 238 -11.96 14.39 -8.39
N ASP A 239 -11.64 14.83 -9.60
CA ASP A 239 -11.64 13.99 -10.81
C ASP A 239 -10.35 13.18 -10.98
N ASP A 240 -9.23 13.65 -10.43
CA ASP A 240 -7.91 13.05 -10.61
C ASP A 240 -7.41 12.31 -9.35
N LEU A 241 -8.05 12.52 -8.20
CA LEU A 241 -7.68 11.91 -6.93
C LEU A 241 -7.81 10.39 -6.99
N ALA A 242 -6.90 9.66 -6.33
CA ALA A 242 -7.05 8.22 -6.17
C ALA A 242 -8.37 7.87 -5.47
N LEU A 243 -9.16 6.95 -6.04
CA LEU A 243 -10.45 6.55 -5.43
C LEU A 243 -10.29 6.03 -4.00
N ARG A 244 -9.16 5.38 -3.69
CA ARG A 244 -8.84 4.96 -2.31
C ARG A 244 -8.80 6.14 -1.34
N ASP A 245 -8.18 7.24 -1.74
CA ASP A 245 -8.05 8.43 -0.89
C ASP A 245 -9.40 9.13 -0.77
N LEU A 246 -10.17 9.24 -1.86
CA LEU A 246 -11.53 9.78 -1.85
C LEU A 246 -12.44 8.99 -0.89
N ARG A 247 -12.40 7.64 -0.97
CA ARG A 247 -13.12 6.76 -0.02
C ARG A 247 -12.71 7.01 1.41
N SER A 248 -11.41 7.17 1.68
CA SER A 248 -10.92 7.45 3.04
C SER A 248 -11.48 8.75 3.62
N VAL A 249 -11.70 9.78 2.81
CA VAL A 249 -12.30 11.06 3.25
C VAL A 249 -13.81 10.92 3.45
N VAL A 250 -14.49 10.20 2.56
CA VAL A 250 -15.93 9.93 2.69
C VAL A 250 -16.23 9.10 3.94
N VAL A 251 -15.48 8.02 4.19
CA VAL A 251 -15.68 7.16 5.36
C VAL A 251 -15.42 7.91 6.67
N SER A 252 -14.38 8.74 6.73
CA SER A 252 -14.11 9.53 7.93
C SER A 252 -15.12 10.66 8.16
N ALA A 253 -15.95 11.00 7.16
CA ALA A 253 -17.01 12.00 7.31
C ALA A 253 -18.11 11.53 8.29
N ASP A 254 -18.39 10.23 8.38
CA ASP A 254 -19.47 9.70 9.22
C ASP A 254 -19.23 9.98 10.72
N ASP A 255 -17.97 10.11 11.12
CA ASP A 255 -17.59 10.46 12.49
C ASP A 255 -17.78 11.95 12.81
N VAL A 256 -17.64 12.84 11.82
CA VAL A 256 -17.42 14.29 12.02
C VAL A 256 -18.48 15.19 11.39
N ALA A 257 -19.26 14.71 10.41
CA ALA A 257 -20.22 15.50 9.65
C ALA A 257 -21.54 15.72 10.43
N ARG A 258 -21.46 16.52 11.48
CA ARG A 258 -22.59 16.82 12.38
C ARG A 258 -23.32 18.11 12.04
N ASP A 259 -22.69 19.03 11.33
CA ASP A 259 -23.23 20.35 11.00
C ASP A 259 -23.72 20.42 9.55
N PRO A 260 -24.62 21.37 9.18
CA PRO A 260 -25.14 21.48 7.82
C PRO A 260 -24.04 21.57 6.75
N SER A 261 -23.01 22.40 6.98
CA SER A 261 -21.90 22.59 6.03
C SER A 261 -21.03 21.34 5.87
N THR A 262 -20.74 20.63 6.96
CA THR A 262 -19.96 19.38 6.91
C THR A 262 -20.76 18.25 6.27
N ARG A 263 -22.07 18.19 6.49
CA ARG A 263 -22.97 17.24 5.80
C ARG A 263 -23.06 17.52 4.30
N GLU A 264 -23.13 18.78 3.90
CA GLU A 264 -23.15 19.17 2.49
C GLU A 264 -21.85 18.76 1.77
N ALA A 265 -20.69 19.07 2.35
CA ALA A 265 -19.40 18.65 1.81
C ALA A 265 -19.29 17.12 1.73
N ALA A 266 -19.76 16.40 2.75
CA ALA A 266 -19.78 14.94 2.76
C ALA A 266 -20.72 14.36 1.68
N ALA A 267 -21.90 14.94 1.47
CA ALA A 267 -22.83 14.54 0.42
C ALA A 267 -22.21 14.71 -0.97
N ARG A 268 -21.59 15.86 -1.22
CA ARG A 268 -20.90 16.13 -2.49
C ARG A 268 -19.76 15.13 -2.76
N LEU A 269 -18.95 14.83 -1.74
CA LEU A 269 -17.88 13.83 -1.87
C LEU A 269 -18.42 12.41 -2.13
N ARG A 270 -19.58 12.04 -1.54
CA ARG A 270 -20.25 10.76 -1.80
C ARG A 270 -20.73 10.67 -3.25
N GLU A 271 -21.38 11.71 -3.76
CA GLU A 271 -21.84 11.78 -5.16
C GLU A 271 -20.66 11.65 -6.14
N ILE A 272 -19.56 12.37 -5.90
CA ILE A 272 -18.34 12.27 -6.71
C ILE A 272 -17.78 10.85 -6.67
N LEU A 273 -17.70 10.25 -5.47
CA LEU A 273 -17.20 8.90 -5.30
C LEU A 273 -18.05 7.87 -6.05
N GLU A 274 -19.38 7.97 -5.95
CA GLU A 274 -20.32 7.08 -6.63
C GLU A 274 -20.19 7.20 -8.16
N ARG A 275 -20.24 8.43 -8.68
CA ARG A 275 -20.06 8.71 -10.12
C ARG A 275 -18.75 8.11 -10.65
N ARG A 276 -17.63 8.36 -9.97
CA ARG A 276 -16.31 7.89 -10.43
C ARG A 276 -16.14 6.38 -10.27
N THR A 277 -16.72 5.81 -9.22
CA THR A 277 -16.80 4.34 -9.04
C THR A 277 -17.55 3.69 -10.19
N ALA A 278 -18.74 4.21 -10.52
CA ALA A 278 -19.56 3.68 -11.59
C ALA A 278 -18.84 3.81 -12.94
N ALA A 279 -18.16 4.94 -13.18
CA ALA A 279 -17.36 5.13 -14.39
C ALA A 279 -16.20 4.12 -14.52
N GLU A 280 -15.43 3.89 -13.44
CA GLU A 280 -14.32 2.93 -13.47
C GLU A 280 -14.82 1.48 -13.65
N HIS A 281 -15.95 1.12 -13.02
CA HIS A 281 -16.60 -0.17 -13.25
C HIS A 281 -17.05 -0.31 -14.71
N GLN A 282 -17.76 0.68 -15.25
CA GLN A 282 -18.24 0.63 -16.63
C GLN A 282 -17.09 0.52 -17.64
N GLU A 283 -16.00 1.24 -17.41
CA GLU A 283 -14.82 1.18 -18.26
C GLU A 283 -14.12 -0.18 -18.19
N TRP A 284 -14.03 -0.78 -17.00
CA TRP A 284 -13.53 -2.15 -16.84
C TRP A 284 -14.37 -3.18 -17.60
N LEU A 285 -15.71 -3.09 -17.52
CA LEU A 285 -16.60 -3.96 -18.29
C LEU A 285 -16.48 -3.74 -19.79
N THR A 286 -16.30 -2.49 -20.22
CA THR A 286 -16.08 -2.13 -21.62
C THR A 286 -14.76 -2.71 -22.14
N ASP A 287 -13.67 -2.56 -21.39
CA ASP A 287 -12.35 -3.10 -21.72
C ASP A 287 -12.36 -4.64 -21.79
N LEU A 288 -13.09 -5.28 -20.87
CA LEU A 288 -13.23 -6.73 -20.83
C LEU A 288 -14.07 -7.22 -22.02
N SER A 289 -15.24 -6.63 -22.26
CA SER A 289 -16.14 -7.01 -23.37
C SER A 289 -15.47 -6.79 -24.72
N GLY A 290 -14.82 -5.63 -24.93
CA GLY A 290 -14.07 -5.36 -26.15
C GLY A 290 -12.85 -6.29 -26.32
N SER A 291 -12.24 -6.76 -25.22
CA SER A 291 -11.20 -7.80 -25.30
C SER A 291 -11.77 -9.16 -25.72
N LEU A 292 -12.98 -9.52 -25.30
CA LEU A 292 -13.67 -10.74 -25.74
C LEU A 292 -14.08 -10.68 -27.21
N GLU A 293 -14.69 -9.57 -27.64
CA GLU A 293 -15.12 -9.37 -29.02
C GLU A 293 -13.94 -9.38 -30.01
N SER A 294 -12.77 -8.88 -29.58
CA SER A 294 -11.53 -8.95 -30.36
C SER A 294 -10.79 -10.29 -30.26
N GLY A 295 -11.39 -11.33 -29.66
CA GLY A 295 -10.80 -12.67 -29.52
C GLY A 295 -9.60 -12.75 -28.57
N ARG A 296 -9.32 -11.70 -27.79
CA ARG A 296 -8.18 -11.65 -26.85
C ARG A 296 -8.56 -12.27 -25.50
N VAL A 297 -8.88 -13.56 -25.51
CA VAL A 297 -9.39 -14.31 -24.35
C VAL A 297 -8.48 -14.21 -23.12
N VAL A 298 -7.16 -14.39 -23.26
CA VAL A 298 -6.20 -14.29 -22.15
C VAL A 298 -6.21 -12.89 -21.52
N ARG A 299 -6.37 -11.84 -22.32
CA ARG A 299 -6.47 -10.46 -21.81
C ARG A 299 -7.77 -10.29 -21.02
N ALA A 300 -8.90 -10.75 -21.56
CA ALA A 300 -10.19 -10.68 -20.86
C ALA A 300 -10.17 -11.44 -19.53
N LEU A 301 -9.59 -12.65 -19.49
CA LEU A 301 -9.40 -13.43 -18.26
C LEU A 301 -8.55 -12.68 -17.23
N ARG A 302 -7.45 -12.04 -17.65
CA ARG A 302 -6.60 -11.23 -16.76
C ARG A 302 -7.29 -9.95 -16.28
N LEU A 303 -8.18 -9.37 -17.08
CA LEU A 303 -9.01 -8.23 -16.65
C LEU A 303 -10.03 -8.68 -15.61
N SER A 304 -10.64 -9.86 -15.79
CA SER A 304 -11.63 -10.40 -14.84
C SER A 304 -11.10 -10.63 -13.41
N SER A 305 -9.78 -10.84 -13.26
CA SER A 305 -9.15 -11.05 -11.96
C SER A 305 -8.75 -9.75 -11.24
N ARG A 306 -8.98 -8.60 -11.88
CA ARG A 306 -8.60 -7.27 -11.39
C ARG A 306 -9.81 -6.33 -11.43
N PRO A 307 -10.86 -6.59 -10.64
CA PRO A 307 -11.97 -5.66 -10.52
C PRO A 307 -11.49 -4.31 -9.93
N PRO A 308 -12.16 -3.21 -10.27
CA PRO A 308 -11.80 -1.89 -9.74
C PRO A 308 -12.08 -1.77 -8.23
N GLN A 309 -13.08 -2.49 -7.70
CA GLN A 309 -13.32 -2.60 -6.27
C GLN A 309 -13.31 -4.04 -5.74
N PRO A 310 -12.87 -4.24 -4.49
CA PRO A 310 -13.09 -5.49 -3.79
C PRO A 310 -14.59 -5.77 -3.72
N GLY A 311 -14.99 -6.93 -4.22
CA GLY A 311 -16.40 -7.32 -4.25
C GLY A 311 -17.14 -6.94 -5.51
N ASP A 312 -16.58 -6.21 -6.48
CA ASP A 312 -17.24 -6.08 -7.77
C ASP A 312 -17.33 -7.45 -8.46
N HIS A 313 -18.50 -7.74 -9.03
CA HIS A 313 -18.77 -9.00 -9.72
C HIS A 313 -18.95 -8.73 -11.21
N LEU A 314 -18.58 -9.71 -12.03
CA LEU A 314 -18.98 -9.68 -13.44
C LEU A 314 -20.48 -9.93 -13.57
N PRO A 315 -21.16 -9.24 -14.50
CA PRO A 315 -22.51 -9.60 -14.90
C PRO A 315 -22.59 -11.08 -15.34
N PRO A 316 -23.69 -11.80 -15.07
CA PRO A 316 -23.84 -13.21 -15.43
C PRO A 316 -23.57 -13.48 -16.91
N GLU A 317 -24.02 -12.61 -17.80
CA GLU A 317 -23.87 -12.74 -19.24
C GLU A 317 -22.41 -12.60 -19.69
N VAL A 318 -21.64 -11.74 -19.00
CA VAL A 318 -20.20 -11.58 -19.25
C VAL A 318 -19.43 -12.78 -18.70
N THR A 319 -19.84 -13.29 -17.54
CA THR A 319 -19.27 -14.50 -16.90
C THR A 319 -19.42 -15.71 -17.82
N THR A 320 -20.63 -15.96 -18.34
CA THR A 320 -20.91 -17.08 -19.26
C THR A 320 -20.08 -16.96 -20.54
N ARG A 321 -20.13 -15.80 -21.22
CA ARG A 321 -19.35 -15.57 -22.45
C ARG A 321 -17.85 -15.73 -22.24
N LEU A 322 -17.31 -15.27 -21.12
CA LEU A 322 -15.89 -15.41 -20.79
C LEU A 322 -15.52 -16.87 -20.52
N ALA A 323 -16.38 -17.64 -19.86
CA ALA A 323 -16.16 -19.06 -19.59
C ALA A 323 -16.19 -19.89 -20.88
N GLU A 324 -17.18 -19.66 -21.74
CA GLU A 324 -17.31 -20.30 -23.05
C GLU A 324 -16.12 -19.99 -23.96
N ALA A 325 -15.72 -18.72 -24.05
CA ALA A 325 -14.56 -18.31 -24.83
C ALA A 325 -13.26 -18.94 -24.32
N ALA A 326 -13.10 -19.08 -23.00
CA ALA A 326 -11.95 -19.77 -22.40
C ALA A 326 -11.96 -21.27 -22.69
N GLY A 327 -13.11 -21.93 -22.61
CA GLY A 327 -13.27 -23.34 -22.95
C GLY A 327 -12.95 -23.61 -24.42
N ALA A 328 -13.49 -22.78 -25.33
CA ALA A 328 -13.23 -22.86 -26.77
C ALA A 328 -11.76 -22.60 -27.14
N ALA A 329 -11.05 -21.76 -26.38
CA ALA A 329 -9.62 -21.53 -26.56
C ALA A 329 -8.74 -22.72 -26.10
N MET A 330 -9.30 -23.63 -25.29
CA MET A 330 -8.63 -24.84 -24.79
C MET A 330 -9.18 -26.08 -25.52
N THR A 331 -8.75 -26.26 -26.76
CA THR A 331 -9.12 -27.38 -27.64
C THR A 331 -7.96 -28.36 -27.85
N ALA A 332 -8.25 -29.56 -28.33
CA ALA A 332 -7.26 -30.58 -28.67
C ALA A 332 -6.29 -30.14 -29.79
N ASP A 333 -6.76 -29.29 -30.71
CA ASP A 333 -5.95 -28.77 -31.82
C ASP A 333 -5.06 -27.58 -31.39
N ALA A 334 -5.20 -27.09 -30.15
CA ALA A 334 -4.38 -26.00 -29.65
C ALA A 334 -3.00 -26.50 -29.24
N GLY A 335 -1.96 -25.82 -29.72
CA GLY A 335 -0.58 -26.11 -29.30
C GLY A 335 -0.40 -26.00 -27.77
N PRO A 336 0.43 -26.85 -27.14
CA PRO A 336 0.57 -26.92 -25.68
C PRO A 336 0.89 -25.59 -24.99
N GLU A 337 1.76 -24.76 -25.57
CA GLU A 337 2.12 -23.44 -25.02
C GLU A 337 0.93 -22.47 -24.95
N ARG A 338 0.07 -22.49 -25.99
CA ARG A 338 -1.13 -21.65 -26.04
C ARG A 338 -2.13 -22.12 -25.00
N TRP A 339 -2.32 -23.43 -24.91
CA TRP A 339 -3.19 -24.04 -23.91
C TRP A 339 -2.71 -23.71 -22.49
N ALA A 340 -1.41 -23.86 -22.21
CA ALA A 340 -0.77 -23.49 -20.94
C ALA A 340 -1.02 -22.02 -20.55
N THR A 341 -0.89 -21.11 -21.52
CA THR A 341 -1.13 -19.68 -21.32
C THR A 341 -2.57 -19.39 -20.93
N VAL A 342 -3.53 -20.07 -21.57
CA VAL A 342 -4.96 -19.93 -21.24
C VAL A 342 -5.25 -20.51 -19.87
N LEU A 343 -4.74 -21.71 -19.55
CA LEU A 343 -4.91 -22.34 -18.24
C LEU A 343 -4.41 -21.42 -17.11
N ASP A 344 -3.21 -20.86 -17.23
CA ASP A 344 -2.67 -19.99 -16.18
C ASP A 344 -3.54 -18.73 -15.98
N ALA A 345 -4.09 -18.17 -17.06
CA ALA A 345 -5.03 -17.05 -16.97
C ALA A 345 -6.38 -17.45 -16.36
N VAL A 346 -6.91 -18.62 -16.74
CA VAL A 346 -8.16 -19.17 -16.19
C VAL A 346 -8.03 -19.39 -14.69
N ALA A 347 -6.91 -19.94 -14.21
CA ALA A 347 -6.71 -20.32 -12.82
C ALA A 347 -6.91 -19.17 -11.81
N TYR A 348 -6.65 -17.92 -12.23
CA TYR A 348 -6.86 -16.72 -11.42
C TYR A 348 -8.07 -15.89 -11.84
N SER A 349 -8.82 -16.31 -12.85
CA SER A 349 -10.01 -15.61 -13.33
C SER A 349 -11.21 -15.76 -12.39
N ALA A 350 -12.17 -14.84 -12.51
CA ALA A 350 -13.44 -14.93 -11.82
C ALA A 350 -14.28 -16.15 -12.27
N VAL A 351 -14.07 -16.63 -13.51
CA VAL A 351 -14.87 -17.69 -14.15
C VAL A 351 -14.29 -19.09 -14.02
N ARG A 352 -13.15 -19.25 -13.33
CA ARG A 352 -12.36 -20.50 -13.28
C ARG A 352 -13.15 -21.77 -12.94
N ARG A 353 -14.24 -21.66 -12.18
CA ARG A 353 -15.08 -22.81 -11.80
C ARG A 353 -16.07 -23.23 -12.89
N ASN A 354 -16.34 -22.33 -13.84
CA ASN A 354 -17.33 -22.51 -14.90
C ASN A 354 -16.68 -22.83 -16.25
N VAL A 355 -15.34 -22.83 -16.33
CA VAL A 355 -14.62 -23.15 -17.57
C VAL A 355 -14.57 -24.66 -17.75
N THR A 356 -15.12 -25.12 -18.88
CA THR A 356 -15.00 -26.50 -19.36
C THR A 356 -14.12 -26.49 -20.61
N PRO A 357 -12.90 -27.06 -20.57
CA PRO A 357 -12.05 -27.18 -21.75
C PRO A 357 -12.75 -28.01 -22.83
N ALA A 358 -12.63 -27.61 -24.10
CA ALA A 358 -13.18 -28.36 -25.23
C ALA A 358 -12.41 -29.67 -25.49
N GLY A 359 -11.12 -29.71 -25.16
CA GLY A 359 -10.31 -30.92 -25.28
C GLY A 359 -8.87 -30.75 -24.77
N ALA A 360 -8.23 -31.89 -24.52
CA ALA A 360 -6.80 -31.94 -24.19
C ALA A 360 -5.97 -32.09 -25.47
N PRO A 361 -4.83 -31.38 -25.59
CA PRO A 361 -3.89 -31.64 -26.67
C PRO A 361 -3.40 -33.09 -26.61
N PRO A 362 -3.21 -33.77 -27.76
CA PRO A 362 -2.78 -35.17 -27.80
C PRO A 362 -1.39 -35.36 -27.20
N GLU A 363 -0.51 -34.37 -27.34
CA GLU A 363 0.83 -34.34 -26.78
C GLU A 363 0.99 -33.09 -25.89
N PRO A 364 0.54 -33.13 -24.62
CA PRO A 364 0.53 -31.95 -23.76
C PRO A 364 1.94 -31.48 -23.36
N GLY A 365 2.92 -32.38 -23.31
CA GLY A 365 4.27 -32.07 -22.84
C GLY A 365 4.36 -31.83 -21.33
N GLU A 366 5.59 -31.79 -20.79
CA GLU A 366 5.82 -31.72 -19.34
C GLU A 366 5.40 -30.38 -18.72
N GLU A 367 5.65 -29.26 -19.40
CA GLU A 367 5.31 -27.93 -18.90
C GLU A 367 3.80 -27.77 -18.69
N LEU A 368 3.01 -28.27 -19.64
CA LEU A 368 1.56 -28.20 -19.53
C LEU A 368 1.04 -29.09 -18.41
N LEU A 369 1.56 -30.32 -18.30
CA LEU A 369 1.21 -31.23 -17.22
C LEU A 369 1.59 -30.67 -15.84
N ALA A 370 2.70 -29.94 -15.74
CA ALA A 370 3.08 -29.25 -14.51
C ALA A 370 2.07 -28.15 -14.12
N LEU A 371 1.58 -27.37 -15.09
CA LEU A 371 0.54 -26.37 -14.86
C LEU A 371 -0.82 -27.00 -14.52
N VAL A 372 -1.19 -28.09 -15.18
CA VAL A 372 -2.39 -28.87 -14.88
C VAL A 372 -2.36 -29.30 -13.41
N ARG A 373 -1.27 -29.95 -12.96
CA ARG A 373 -1.12 -30.36 -11.55
C ARG A 373 -1.18 -29.18 -10.58
N LYS A 374 -0.54 -28.06 -10.93
CA LYS A 374 -0.53 -26.85 -10.09
C LYS A 374 -1.93 -26.24 -9.94
N HIS A 375 -2.76 -26.27 -10.99
CA HIS A 375 -4.03 -25.54 -11.04
C HIS A 375 -5.28 -26.43 -11.00
N ALA A 376 -5.15 -27.76 -10.98
CA ALA A 376 -6.27 -28.72 -10.95
C ALA A 376 -7.26 -28.43 -9.80
N GLY A 377 -6.77 -28.09 -8.60
CA GLY A 377 -7.62 -27.73 -7.47
C GLY A 377 -8.37 -26.39 -7.63
N ARG A 378 -7.93 -25.51 -8.55
CA ARG A 378 -8.56 -24.21 -8.82
C ARG A 378 -9.51 -24.23 -10.01
N VAL A 379 -9.30 -25.15 -10.95
CA VAL A 379 -10.05 -25.27 -12.20
C VAL A 379 -10.64 -26.68 -12.32
N PRO A 380 -11.86 -26.92 -11.81
CA PRO A 380 -12.46 -28.25 -11.77
C PRO A 380 -12.55 -28.95 -13.14
N GLY A 381 -12.87 -28.21 -14.20
CA GLY A 381 -12.96 -28.77 -15.55
C GLY A 381 -11.63 -29.31 -16.10
N ILE A 382 -10.49 -28.85 -15.56
CA ILE A 382 -9.16 -29.33 -15.95
C ILE A 382 -8.84 -30.64 -15.25
N ALA A 383 -9.18 -30.75 -13.96
CA ALA A 383 -9.04 -32.00 -13.22
C ALA A 383 -9.84 -33.12 -13.90
N GLN A 384 -11.09 -32.84 -14.29
CA GLN A 384 -11.93 -33.81 -14.99
C GLN A 384 -11.34 -34.28 -16.34
N LEU A 385 -10.66 -33.39 -17.07
CA LEU A 385 -10.12 -33.69 -18.39
C LEU A 385 -8.80 -34.49 -18.32
N PHE A 386 -7.94 -34.22 -17.34
CA PHE A 386 -6.60 -34.83 -17.25
C PHE A 386 -6.49 -35.98 -16.23
N GLY A 387 -7.51 -36.20 -15.38
CA GLY A 387 -7.51 -37.22 -14.33
C GLY A 387 -6.95 -36.68 -13.02
#